data_AF-A0A151Z6V8-F1
#
_entry.id   AF-A0A151Z6V8-F1
#
_cell.length_a   1.000
_cell.length_b   1.000
_cell.length_c   1.000
_cell.angle_alpha   90.00
_cell.angle_beta   90.00
_cell.angle_gamma   90.00
#
_symmetry.space_group_name_H-M   'P 1'
#
loop_
_entity.id
_entity.type
_entity.pdbx_description
1 polymer ?
#
loop_
_entity_poly.entity_id
_entity_poly.type
_entity_poly.pdbx_seq_one_letter_code
_entity_poly.pdbx_strand_id
1 'polypeptide(L)' 'MSEAQLKKVLKENESLKTQLERSSTILKVSEACDTLIDFCSKTNDPFIPGWAGENEWTKPLKGGICNVL' A
#
# COMPACT_ATOMS: atom_id res chain seq x y z
N MET A 1 28.01 -31.21 -15.31
CA MET A 1 26.67 -30.60 -15.17
C MET A 1 25.65 -31.72 -15.15
N SER A 2 24.99 -31.96 -14.01
CA SER A 2 23.91 -32.95 -13.96
C SER A 2 22.63 -32.40 -14.58
N GLU A 3 21.73 -33.25 -15.07
CA GLU A 3 20.43 -32.81 -15.61
C GLU A 3 19.62 -31.97 -14.60
N ALA A 4 19.75 -32.27 -13.31
CA ALA A 4 19.12 -31.51 -12.24
C ALA A 4 19.66 -30.07 -12.14
N GLN A 5 20.98 -29.89 -12.29
CA GLN A 5 21.60 -28.56 -12.33
C GLN A 5 21.16 -27.79 -13.57
N LEU A 6 21.06 -28.46 -14.73
CA LEU A 6 20.59 -27.85 -15.97
C LEU A 6 19.13 -27.37 -15.85
N LYS A 7 18.24 -28.20 -15.32
CA LYS A 7 16.83 -27.82 -15.08
C LYS A 7 16.70 -26.61 -14.15
N LYS A 8 17.53 -26.55 -13.10
CA LYS A 8 17.55 -25.40 -12.18
C LYS A 8 17.96 -24.11 -12.90
N VAL A 9 19.04 -24.16 -13.69
CA VAL A 9 19.53 -22.99 -14.43
C VAL A 9 18.50 -22.50 -15.45
N LEU A 10 17.82 -23.41 -16.17
CA LEU A 10 16.77 -23.04 -17.12
C LEU A 10 15.59 -22.34 -16.43
N LYS A 11 15.15 -22.88 -15.29
CA LYS A 11 14.08 -22.27 -14.50
C LYS A 11 14.45 -20.87 -13.98
N GLU A 12 15.69 -20.70 -13.50
CA GLU A 12 16.18 -19.39 -13.09
C GLU A 12 16.28 -18.41 -14.27
N ASN A 13 16.69 -18.89 -15.44
CA ASN A 13 16.74 -18.08 -16.66
C ASN A 13 15.36 -17.56 -17.07
N GLU A 14 14.34 -18.43 -17.04
CA GLU A 14 12.95 -18.04 -17.30
C GLU A 14 12.45 -17.01 -16.28
N SER A 15 12.72 -17.23 -14.98
CA SER A 15 12.34 -16.28 -13.93
C SER A 15 12.98 -14.90 -14.13
N LEU A 16 14.27 -14.87 -14.46
CA LEU A 16 14.99 -13.63 -14.71
C LEU A 16 14.46 -12.90 -15.96
N LYS A 17 14.10 -13.62 -17.02
CA LYS A 17 13.47 -13.03 -18.21
C LYS A 17 12.14 -12.36 -17.86
N THR A 18 11.28 -13.05 -17.10
CA THR A 18 9.99 -12.47 -16.66
C THR A 18 10.19 -11.25 -15.76
N GLN A 19 11.19 -11.28 -14.87
CA GLN A 19 11.50 -10.12 -14.00
C GLN A 19 12.00 -8.91 -14.81
N LEU A 20 12.79 -9.14 -15.86
CA LEU A 20 13.30 -8.09 -16.75
C LEU A 20 12.18 -7.46 -17.61
N GLU A 21 11.27 -8.28 -18.13
CA GLU A 21 10.09 -7.78 -18.85
C GLU A 21 9.24 -6.91 -17.93
N ARG A 22 9.03 -7.36 -16.68
CA ARG A 22 8.29 -6.59 -15.68
C ARG A 22 8.99 -5.26 -15.36
N SER A 23 10.31 -5.26 -15.13
CA SER A 23 11.03 -4.03 -14.77
C SER A 23 10.97 -2.95 -15.85
N SER A 24 10.84 -3.35 -17.12
CA SER A 24 10.69 -2.43 -18.26
C SER A 24 9.36 -1.65 -18.24
N THR A 25 8.36 -2.13 -17.50
CA THR A 25 7.02 -1.53 -17.40
C THR A 25 6.75 -0.85 -16.06
N ILE A 26 7.69 -0.92 -15.11
CA ILE A 26 7.56 -0.32 -13.79
C ILE A 26 7.80 1.19 -13.86
N LEU A 27 6.98 1.95 -13.14
CA LEU A 27 7.12 3.41 -12.99
C LEU A 27 8.45 3.77 -12.35
N LYS A 28 8.97 4.97 -12.66
CA LYS A 28 10.13 5.47 -11.93
C LYS A 28 9.78 5.64 -10.45
N VAL A 29 10.78 5.46 -9.58
CA VAL A 29 10.58 5.63 -8.13
C VAL A 29 10.03 7.01 -7.81
N SER A 30 10.50 8.06 -8.49
CA SER A 30 9.97 9.42 -8.33
C SER A 30 8.47 9.50 -8.64
N GLU A 31 8.05 8.94 -9.78
CA GLU A 31 6.65 8.95 -10.22
C GLU A 31 5.77 8.13 -9.25
N ALA A 32 6.27 6.98 -8.78
CA ALA A 32 5.58 6.18 -7.78
C ALA A 32 5.43 6.94 -6.45
N CYS A 33 6.47 7.64 -5.99
CA CYS A 33 6.41 8.48 -4.80
C CYS A 33 5.42 9.64 -4.97
N ASP A 34 5.40 10.28 -6.14
CA ASP A 34 4.44 11.35 -6.43
C ASP A 34 3.00 10.84 -6.34
N THR A 35 2.71 9.64 -6.90
CA THR A 35 1.37 9.04 -6.79
C THR A 35 0.97 8.73 -5.34
N LEU A 36 1.93 8.30 -4.51
CA LEU A 36 1.70 8.01 -3.10
C LEU A 36 1.41 9.30 -2.31
N ILE A 37 2.21 10.34 -2.52
CA ILE A 37 2.02 11.65 -1.90
C ILE A 37 0.64 12.21 -2.27
N ASP A 38 0.28 12.13 -3.55
CA ASP A 38 -1.01 12.54 -4.05
C ASP A 38 -2.16 11.82 -3.34
N PHE A 39 -2.05 10.50 -3.18
CA PHE A 39 -3.04 9.70 -2.47
C PHE A 39 -3.15 10.11 -1.00
N CYS A 40 -2.04 10.23 -0.29
CA CYS A 40 -2.01 10.64 1.12
C CYS A 40 -2.57 12.05 1.33
N SER A 41 -2.35 12.97 0.39
CA SER A 41 -2.85 14.35 0.49
C SER A 41 -4.36 14.48 0.27
N LYS A 42 -4.95 13.60 -0.54
CA LYS A 42 -6.37 13.63 -0.91
C LYS A 42 -7.23 12.76 0.01
N THR A 43 -6.62 11.76 0.65
CA THR A 43 -7.32 10.84 1.54
C THR A 43 -7.56 11.52 2.89
N ASN A 44 -8.82 11.58 3.31
CA ASN A 44 -9.18 12.13 4.61
C ASN A 44 -8.92 11.08 5.70
N ASP A 45 -7.86 11.26 6.49
CA ASP A 45 -7.46 10.33 7.55
C ASP A 45 -7.80 10.91 8.94
N PRO A 46 -8.70 10.27 9.71
CA PRO A 46 -9.06 10.67 11.06
C PRO A 46 -7.93 10.68 12.09
N PHE A 47 -6.81 10.01 11.81
CA PHE A 47 -5.68 9.89 12.73
C PHE A 47 -4.57 10.91 12.48
N ILE A 48 -4.68 11.76 11.45
CA ILE A 48 -3.72 12.83 11.20
C ILE A 48 -3.92 13.97 12.21
N PRO A 49 -2.84 14.53 12.80
CA PRO A 49 -2.92 15.71 13.64
C PRO A 49 -3.58 16.87 12.88
N GLY A 50 -4.75 17.34 13.35
CA GLY A 50 -5.50 18.41 12.71
C GLY A 50 -6.68 17.97 11.83
N TRP A 51 -7.06 16.69 11.86
CA TRP A 51 -8.32 16.24 11.26
C TRP A 51 -9.50 16.97 11.91
N ALA A 52 -10.29 17.68 11.09
CA ALA A 52 -11.39 18.52 11.53
C ALA A 52 -12.77 17.83 11.45
N GLY A 53 -12.81 16.52 11.18
CA GLY A 53 -14.06 15.77 11.12
C GLY A 53 -14.64 15.48 12.50
N GLU A 54 -15.89 15.06 12.53
CA GLU A 54 -16.55 14.67 13.78
C GLU A 54 -16.17 13.24 14.17
N ASN A 55 -15.72 13.05 15.40
CA ASN A 55 -15.51 11.73 15.95
C ASN A 55 -16.86 11.13 16.40
N GLU A 56 -17.37 10.14 15.64
CA GLU A 56 -18.61 9.43 15.95
C GLU A 56 -18.64 8.79 17.35
N TRP A 57 -17.48 8.42 17.91
CA TRP A 57 -17.38 7.88 19.28
C TRP A 57 -17.52 8.94 20.38
N THR A 58 -17.47 10.22 20.03
CA THR A 58 -17.74 11.33 20.97
C THR A 58 -19.19 11.80 20.90
N LYS A 59 -19.98 11.30 19.94
CA LYS A 59 -21.37 11.74 19.80
C LYS A 59 -22.20 11.19 20.96
N PRO A 60 -22.99 12.04 21.65
CA PRO A 60 -23.90 11.55 22.66
C PRO A 60 -24.91 10.60 22.00
N LEU A 61 -25.10 9.43 22.61
CA LEU A 61 -26.13 8.48 22.19
C LEU A 61 -27.48 9.20 22.15
N LYS A 62 -28.13 9.28 20.98
CA LYS A 62 -29.47 9.84 20.85
C LYS A 62 -30.42 9.08 21.79
N GLY A 63 -30.74 9.69 22.94
CA GLY A 63 -31.67 9.18 23.95
C GLY A 63 -31.05 8.53 25.20
N GLY A 64 -29.73 8.53 25.38
CA GLY A 64 -29.08 7.91 26.54
C GLY A 64 -28.46 8.92 27.52
N ILE A 65 -29.06 9.09 28.70
CA ILE A 65 -28.63 10.00 29.78
C ILE A 65 -27.48 9.37 30.62
N CYS A 66 -26.52 8.70 30.00
CA CYS A 66 -25.40 8.08 30.72
C CYS A 66 -24.07 8.46 30.09
N ASN A 67 -23.38 9.41 30.71
CA ASN A 67 -21.93 9.59 30.55
C ASN A 67 -21.23 8.62 31.52
N VAL A 68 -20.36 7.76 30.99
CA VAL A 68 -19.34 7.09 31.82
C VAL A 68 -18.10 7.96 31.72
N LEU A 69 -17.88 8.75 32.78
CA LEU A 69 -16.58 9.31 33.12
C LEU A 69 -15.59 8.17 33.39
#